data_AF-A0A353CDQ1-F1
#
_entry.id   AF-A0A353CDQ1-F1
#
_cell.length_a   1.000
_cell.length_b   1.000
_cell.length_c   1.000
_cell.angle_alpha   90.00
_cell.angle_beta   90.00
_cell.angle_gamma   90.00
#
_symmetry.space_group_name_H-M   'P 1'
#
loop_
_entity.id
_entity.type
_entity.pdbx_description
1 polymer ?
#
loop_
_entity_poly.entity_id
_entity_poly.type
_entity_poly.pdbx_seq_one_letter_code
_entity_poly.pdbx_strand_id
1 'polypeptide(L)'
;MVAYLGSVWSQAVGFKDLVMIAGSALGESEVADADRKQAATFLLQMLFAGFIEIHLFRPNLTSEVSDMPAASVFARWQAKKGCGSVTTLWGLNVDTSDVFMTVLLELLDGTRNHAMLVDAVKSSIEVPEEQREGFYRQLPTMVIAKVEELARFGFLVS
;
A
#
# COMPACT_ATOMS: atom_id res chain seq x y z
N MET A 1 10.63 12.28 -13.43
CA MET A 1 9.32 11.59 -13.54
C MET A 1 9.39 10.12 -13.15
N VAL A 2 10.13 9.27 -13.88
CA VAL A 2 10.20 7.81 -13.60
C VAL A 2 10.69 7.52 -12.17
N ALA A 3 11.74 8.21 -11.72
CA ALA A 3 12.24 8.08 -10.34
C ALA A 3 11.17 8.40 -9.27
N TYR A 4 10.34 9.43 -9.53
CA TYR A 4 9.27 9.82 -8.62
C TYR A 4 8.11 8.82 -8.62
N LEU A 5 7.69 8.34 -9.80
CA LEU A 5 6.68 7.28 -9.91
C LEU A 5 7.13 6.00 -9.19
N GLY A 6 8.42 5.66 -9.26
CA GLY A 6 9.00 4.57 -8.49
C GLY A 6 8.97 4.78 -6.97
N SER A 7 9.09 6.03 -6.50
CA SER A 7 9.07 6.33 -5.06
C SER A 7 7.67 6.38 -4.45
N VAL A 8 6.63 6.59 -5.26
CA VAL A 8 5.22 6.67 -4.80
C VAL A 8 4.42 5.43 -5.19
N TRP A 9 5.09 4.27 -5.23
CA TRP A 9 4.49 2.98 -5.57
C TRP A 9 3.15 2.80 -4.84
N SER A 10 2.07 2.52 -5.59
CA SER A 10 0.64 2.44 -5.21
C SER A 10 -0.18 3.74 -5.14
N GLN A 11 0.40 4.93 -5.38
CA GLN A 11 -0.39 6.16 -5.49
C GLN A 11 -0.59 6.61 -6.94
N ALA A 12 -1.81 7.05 -7.27
CA ALA A 12 -2.04 7.78 -8.51
C ALA A 12 -1.63 9.25 -8.37
N VAL A 13 -0.87 9.74 -9.35
CA VAL A 13 -0.40 11.14 -9.42
C VAL A 13 -0.94 11.78 -10.69
N GLY A 14 -1.50 12.98 -10.55
CA GLY A 14 -1.97 13.76 -11.69
C GLY A 14 -0.82 14.16 -12.63
N PHE A 15 -1.06 14.15 -13.94
CA PHE A 15 -0.03 14.49 -14.93
C PHE A 15 0.61 15.87 -14.68
N LYS A 16 -0.21 16.87 -14.34
CA LYS A 16 0.27 18.22 -14.01
C LYS A 16 1.24 18.20 -12.82
N ASP A 17 0.88 17.49 -11.77
CA ASP A 17 1.69 17.39 -10.55
C ASP A 17 2.99 16.64 -10.81
N LEU A 18 2.92 15.52 -11.57
CA LEU A 18 4.09 14.74 -11.95
C LEU A 18 5.12 15.57 -12.74
N VAL A 19 4.65 16.39 -13.67
CA VAL A 19 5.50 17.31 -14.44
C VAL A 19 6.12 18.37 -13.53
N MET A 20 5.32 19.01 -12.67
CA MET A 20 5.82 20.04 -11.74
C MET A 20 6.86 19.48 -10.77
N ILE A 21 6.63 18.29 -10.22
CA ILE A 21 7.56 17.61 -9.31
C ILE A 21 8.85 17.26 -10.04
N ALA A 22 8.76 16.78 -11.28
CA ALA A 22 9.94 16.47 -12.07
C ALA A 22 10.75 17.73 -12.44
N GLY A 23 10.11 18.83 -12.84
CA GLY A 23 10.77 20.10 -13.12
C GLY A 23 11.45 20.67 -11.87
N SER A 24 10.74 20.65 -10.73
CA SER A 24 11.29 21.11 -9.45
C SER A 24 12.55 20.31 -9.04
N ALA A 25 12.56 19.00 -9.29
CA ALA A 25 13.74 18.16 -9.03
C ALA A 25 14.93 18.48 -9.93
N LEU A 26 14.71 19.15 -11.06
CA LEU A 26 15.74 19.66 -11.97
C LEU A 26 16.12 21.13 -11.68
N GLY A 27 15.52 21.76 -10.67
CA GLY A 27 15.74 23.16 -10.32
C GLY A 27 14.94 24.15 -11.17
N GLU A 28 13.95 23.68 -11.92
CA GLU A 28 13.10 24.51 -12.78
C GLU A 28 11.87 25.00 -12.02
N SER A 29 11.61 26.31 -12.07
CA SER A 29 10.38 26.91 -11.51
C SER A 29 9.18 26.80 -12.43
N GLU A 30 9.41 26.64 -13.75
CA GLU A 30 8.37 26.46 -14.75
C GLU A 30 8.88 25.52 -15.85
N VAL A 31 8.10 24.48 -16.14
CA VAL A 31 8.43 23.51 -17.21
C VAL A 31 7.92 24.04 -18.54
N ALA A 32 8.77 24.06 -19.57
CA ALA A 32 8.38 24.55 -20.89
C ALA A 32 7.30 23.64 -21.55
N ASP A 33 6.50 24.21 -22.46
CA ASP A 33 5.45 23.46 -23.15
C ASP A 33 5.98 22.30 -24.00
N ALA A 34 7.18 22.46 -24.57
CA ALA A 34 7.86 21.42 -25.32
C ALA A 34 8.17 20.21 -24.43
N ASP A 35 8.73 20.44 -23.24
CA ASP A 35 9.06 19.37 -22.29
C ASP A 35 7.80 18.69 -21.75
N ARG A 36 6.72 19.45 -21.54
CA ARG A 36 5.39 18.89 -21.20
C ARG A 36 4.88 17.92 -22.27
N LYS A 37 4.97 18.28 -23.54
CA LYS A 37 4.54 17.42 -24.67
C LYS A 37 5.42 16.18 -24.81
N GLN A 38 6.74 16.34 -24.60
CA GLN A 38 7.67 15.22 -24.61
C GLN A 38 7.38 14.25 -23.45
N ALA A 39 7.11 14.77 -22.25
CA ALA A 39 6.70 13.99 -21.11
C ALA A 39 5.41 13.20 -21.37
N ALA A 40 4.39 13.84 -21.94
CA ALA A 40 3.14 13.18 -22.29
C ALA A 40 3.36 12.04 -23.30
N THR A 41 4.17 12.29 -24.34
CA THR A 41 4.52 11.28 -25.35
C THR A 41 5.21 10.08 -24.71
N PHE A 42 6.18 10.32 -23.82
CA PHE A 42 6.91 9.26 -23.14
C PHE A 42 6.02 8.44 -22.21
N LEU A 43 5.12 9.08 -21.45
CA LEU A 43 4.17 8.37 -20.59
C LEU A 43 3.18 7.53 -21.40
N LEU A 44 2.71 8.01 -22.55
CA LEU A 44 1.88 7.21 -23.45
C LEU A 44 2.63 5.98 -23.99
N GLN A 45 3.91 6.13 -24.32
CA GLN A 45 4.75 4.98 -24.71
C GLN A 45 4.88 3.98 -23.55
N MET A 46 5.08 4.46 -22.32
CA MET A 46 5.12 3.59 -21.13
C MET A 46 3.79 2.88 -20.88
N LEU A 47 2.67 3.56 -21.08
CA LEU A 47 1.35 2.97 -20.98
C LEU A 47 1.17 1.84 -22.01
N PHE A 48 1.49 2.10 -23.29
CA PHE A 48 1.38 1.10 -24.34
C PHE A 48 2.34 -0.07 -24.15
N ALA A 49 3.48 0.16 -23.48
CA ALA A 49 4.42 -0.88 -23.09
C ALA A 49 4.03 -1.61 -21.79
N GLY A 50 2.97 -1.19 -21.09
CA GLY A 50 2.48 -1.82 -19.85
C GLY A 50 3.27 -1.49 -18.59
N PHE A 51 4.09 -0.42 -18.59
CA PHE A 51 4.88 -0.01 -17.43
C PHE A 51 4.10 0.85 -16.43
N ILE A 52 3.02 1.49 -16.87
CA ILE A 52 2.17 2.34 -16.04
C ILE A 52 0.70 2.09 -16.37
N GLU A 53 -0.16 2.39 -15.41
CA GLU A 53 -1.61 2.39 -15.58
C GLU A 53 -2.17 3.81 -15.52
N ILE A 54 -3.32 4.04 -16.17
CA ILE A 54 -4.07 5.29 -16.06
C ILE A 54 -5.34 5.01 -15.27
N HIS A 55 -5.57 5.82 -14.24
CA HIS A 55 -6.77 5.77 -13.43
C HIS A 55 -7.61 7.03 -13.62
N LEU A 56 -8.89 6.87 -13.92
CA LEU A 56 -9.87 7.97 -13.94
C LEU A 56 -10.36 8.33 -12.53
N PHE A 57 -10.26 7.38 -11.61
CA PHE A 57 -10.67 7.51 -10.22
C PHE A 57 -9.47 7.24 -9.31
N ARG A 58 -9.27 8.10 -8.30
CA ARG A 58 -8.27 7.89 -7.26
C ARG A 58 -8.98 7.37 -6.01
N PRO A 59 -8.80 6.09 -5.63
CA PRO A 59 -9.33 5.58 -4.37
C PRO A 59 -8.70 6.34 -3.20
N ASN A 60 -9.47 6.49 -2.10
CA ASN A 60 -8.94 7.05 -0.87
C ASN A 60 -8.10 5.99 -0.14
N LEU A 61 -6.84 5.87 -0.55
CA LEU A 61 -5.84 5.02 0.07
C LEU A 61 -4.69 5.86 0.62
N THR A 62 -4.01 5.31 1.61
CA THR A 62 -2.78 5.91 2.16
C THR A 62 -1.61 4.95 2.04
N SER A 63 -0.45 5.46 1.66
CA SER A 63 0.83 4.75 1.80
C SER A 63 1.54 5.09 3.11
N GLU A 64 1.04 6.07 3.86
CA GLU A 64 1.53 6.44 5.18
C GLU A 64 0.74 5.69 6.24
N VAL A 65 1.46 4.99 7.12
CA VAL A 65 0.89 4.23 8.22
C VAL A 65 0.58 5.19 9.38
N SER A 66 -0.68 5.28 9.77
CA SER A 66 -1.10 6.06 10.93
C SER A 66 -0.82 5.33 12.25
N ASP A 67 -0.93 6.03 13.38
CA ASP A 67 -0.79 5.43 14.71
C ASP A 67 -1.85 4.34 14.97
N MET A 68 -3.01 4.44 14.31
CA MET A 68 -4.13 3.52 14.39
C MET A 68 -4.55 3.11 12.97
N PRO A 69 -3.81 2.19 12.33
CA PRO A 69 -4.00 1.88 10.92
C PRO A 69 -5.34 1.19 10.67
N ALA A 70 -5.97 1.53 9.55
CA ALA A 70 -7.25 1.00 9.12
C ALA A 70 -7.15 0.44 7.71
N ALA A 71 -7.66 -0.77 7.50
CA ALA A 71 -7.86 -1.36 6.19
C ALA A 71 -9.29 -1.11 5.69
N SER A 72 -9.50 -1.22 4.38
CA SER A 72 -10.84 -1.07 3.80
C SER A 72 -11.84 -2.06 4.42
N VAL A 73 -13.08 -1.62 4.67
CA VAL A 73 -14.13 -2.46 5.27
C VAL A 73 -14.34 -3.76 4.47
N PHE A 74 -14.23 -3.68 3.14
CA PHE A 74 -14.38 -4.84 2.27
C PHE A 74 -13.22 -5.83 2.42
N ALA A 75 -11.97 -5.35 2.43
CA ALA A 75 -10.79 -6.20 2.62
C ALA A 75 -10.84 -6.93 3.98
N ARG A 76 -11.21 -6.20 5.04
CA ARG A 76 -11.43 -6.77 6.38
C ARG A 76 -12.51 -7.85 6.39
N TRP A 77 -13.61 -7.61 5.68
CA TRP A 77 -14.70 -8.58 5.58
C TRP A 77 -14.27 -9.85 4.83
N GLN A 78 -13.51 -9.71 3.72
CA GLN A 78 -12.98 -10.85 2.95
C GLN A 78 -12.03 -11.70 3.79
N ALA A 79 -11.11 -11.05 4.52
CA ALA A 79 -10.19 -11.72 5.43
C ALA A 79 -10.96 -12.52 6.50
N LYS A 80 -11.91 -11.86 7.18
CA LYS A 80 -12.77 -12.49 8.21
C LYS A 80 -13.61 -13.65 7.70
N LYS A 81 -13.95 -13.66 6.41
CA LYS A 81 -14.72 -14.73 5.77
C LYS A 81 -13.86 -15.88 5.25
N GLY A 82 -12.53 -15.77 5.34
CA GLY A 82 -11.61 -16.76 4.78
C GLY A 82 -11.76 -16.87 3.26
N CYS A 83 -12.05 -15.75 2.57
CA CYS A 83 -12.07 -15.74 1.12
C CYS A 83 -10.68 -16.08 0.58
N GLY A 84 -10.58 -16.85 -0.51
CA GLY A 84 -9.27 -17.22 -1.09
C GLY A 84 -8.48 -16.04 -1.67
N SER A 85 -9.07 -14.85 -1.73
CA SER A 85 -8.36 -13.61 -2.04
C SER A 85 -9.00 -12.42 -1.35
N VAL A 86 -8.21 -11.38 -1.12
CA VAL A 86 -8.63 -10.07 -0.62
C VAL A 86 -8.41 -9.02 -1.70
N THR A 87 -9.40 -8.16 -1.89
CA THR A 87 -9.37 -7.10 -2.90
C THR A 87 -8.79 -5.82 -2.32
N THR A 88 -7.76 -5.27 -2.97
CA THR A 88 -7.17 -3.97 -2.63
C THR A 88 -8.09 -2.82 -3.06
N LEU A 89 -7.81 -1.59 -2.61
CA LEU A 89 -8.53 -0.41 -3.07
C LEU A 89 -8.33 -0.10 -4.57
N TRP A 90 -7.31 -0.70 -5.20
CA TRP A 90 -7.11 -0.67 -6.65
C TRP A 90 -7.91 -1.73 -7.42
N GLY A 91 -8.68 -2.58 -6.73
CA GLY A 91 -9.41 -3.67 -7.37
C GLY A 91 -8.53 -4.87 -7.74
N LEU A 92 -7.28 -4.91 -7.26
CA LEU A 92 -6.39 -6.06 -7.43
C LEU A 92 -6.71 -7.12 -6.37
N ASN A 93 -6.68 -8.39 -6.75
CA ASN A 93 -6.88 -9.49 -5.81
C ASN A 93 -5.53 -10.05 -5.37
N VAL A 94 -5.32 -10.11 -4.06
CA VAL A 94 -4.15 -10.73 -3.43
C VAL A 94 -4.60 -12.03 -2.77
N ASP A 95 -3.87 -13.11 -3.01
CA ASP A 95 -4.14 -14.43 -2.46
C ASP A 95 -3.96 -14.45 -0.92
N THR A 96 -4.78 -15.24 -0.21
CA THR A 96 -4.78 -15.34 1.26
C THR A 96 -3.93 -16.47 1.82
N SER A 97 -2.94 -16.97 1.08
CA SER A 97 -1.97 -17.96 1.58
C SER A 97 -1.16 -17.46 2.77
N ASP A 98 -0.95 -16.15 2.89
CA ASP A 98 -0.33 -15.53 4.06
C ASP A 98 -1.36 -15.36 5.20
N VAL A 99 -1.34 -16.31 6.14
CA VAL A 99 -2.19 -16.29 7.34
C VAL A 99 -1.92 -15.07 8.21
N PHE A 100 -0.66 -14.63 8.31
CA PHE A 100 -0.29 -13.47 9.12
C PHE A 100 -0.88 -12.19 8.54
N MET A 101 -0.80 -12.02 7.22
CA MET A 101 -1.43 -10.93 6.50
C MET A 101 -2.96 -10.92 6.70
N THR A 102 -3.60 -12.09 6.59
CA THR A 102 -5.06 -12.22 6.73
C THR A 102 -5.51 -11.84 8.14
N VAL A 103 -4.85 -12.36 9.17
CA VAL A 103 -5.13 -12.01 10.58
C VAL A 103 -4.93 -10.52 10.83
N LEU A 104 -3.86 -9.94 10.29
CA LEU A 104 -3.59 -8.51 10.47
C LEU A 104 -4.67 -7.67 9.81
N LEU A 105 -5.07 -7.97 8.56
CA LEU A 105 -6.15 -7.28 7.87
C LEU A 105 -7.45 -7.28 8.70
N GLU A 106 -7.84 -8.38 9.33
CA GLU A 106 -9.04 -8.41 10.17
C GLU A 106 -9.00 -7.40 11.34
N LEU A 107 -7.82 -7.23 11.92
CA LEU A 107 -7.55 -6.41 13.11
C LEU A 107 -7.38 -4.91 12.82
N LEU A 108 -7.08 -4.54 11.57
CA LEU A 108 -6.86 -3.17 11.11
C LEU A 108 -8.18 -2.40 10.95
N ASP A 109 -8.84 -2.09 12.05
CA ASP A 109 -10.12 -1.38 12.08
C ASP A 109 -10.03 0.11 12.45
N GLY A 110 -8.82 0.64 12.57
CA GLY A 110 -8.58 2.03 12.98
C GLY A 110 -8.75 2.30 14.47
N THR A 111 -8.93 1.27 15.31
CA THR A 111 -9.08 1.43 16.76
C THR A 111 -7.87 0.94 17.57
N ARG A 112 -6.94 0.25 16.92
CA ARG A 112 -5.76 -0.37 17.55
C ARG A 112 -4.50 0.33 17.11
N ASN A 113 -3.67 0.69 18.09
CA ASN A 113 -2.29 1.07 17.80
C ASN A 113 -1.39 -0.15 17.58
N HIS A 114 -0.14 0.08 17.19
CA HIS A 114 0.84 -0.97 16.92
C HIS A 114 1.04 -1.96 18.08
N ALA A 115 1.08 -1.48 19.33
CA ALA A 115 1.22 -2.36 20.49
C ALA A 115 -0.02 -3.25 20.70
N MET A 116 -1.22 -2.66 20.55
CA MET A 116 -2.49 -3.40 20.62
C MET A 116 -2.62 -4.42 19.49
N LEU A 117 -2.10 -4.11 18.30
CA LEU A 117 -2.05 -5.06 17.17
C LEU A 117 -1.14 -6.24 17.48
N VAL A 118 0.04 -6.01 18.05
CA VAL A 118 0.96 -7.08 18.47
C VAL A 118 0.26 -8.04 19.44
N ASP A 119 -0.40 -7.53 20.48
CA ASP A 119 -1.06 -8.38 21.47
C ASP A 119 -2.29 -9.09 20.92
N ALA A 120 -3.04 -8.44 20.02
CA ALA A 120 -4.15 -9.08 19.31
C ALA A 120 -3.65 -10.21 18.41
N VAL A 121 -2.55 -10.02 17.67
CA VAL A 121 -1.97 -11.06 16.81
C VAL A 121 -1.49 -12.26 17.63
N LYS A 122 -0.86 -12.04 18.80
CA LYS A 122 -0.47 -13.14 19.70
C LYS A 122 -1.66 -14.02 20.10
N SER A 123 -2.83 -13.42 20.26
CA SER A 123 -4.05 -14.10 20.68
C SER A 123 -4.77 -14.80 19.52
N SER A 124 -4.49 -14.40 18.27
CA SER A 124 -5.15 -14.91 17.06
C SER A 124 -4.39 -16.00 16.34
N ILE A 125 -3.08 -16.15 16.59
CA ILE A 125 -2.21 -17.11 15.90
C ILE A 125 -1.73 -18.17 16.87
N GLU A 126 -1.94 -19.44 16.51
CA GLU A 126 -1.37 -20.57 17.24
C GLU A 126 0.08 -20.80 16.80
N VAL A 127 1.01 -20.82 17.76
CA VAL A 127 2.44 -20.97 17.50
C VAL A 127 2.96 -22.17 18.30
N PRO A 128 3.64 -23.13 17.64
CA PRO A 128 4.28 -24.26 18.32
C PRO A 128 5.20 -23.78 19.44
N GLU A 129 5.19 -24.49 20.56
CA GLU A 129 5.91 -24.09 21.78
C GLU A 129 7.41 -23.85 21.53
N GLU A 130 8.03 -24.69 20.72
CA GLU A 130 9.44 -24.60 20.33
C GLU A 130 9.79 -23.31 19.58
N GLN A 131 8.83 -22.71 18.87
CA GLN A 131 9.03 -21.51 18.05
C GLN A 131 8.48 -20.24 18.72
N ARG A 132 7.74 -20.39 19.81
CA ARG A 132 6.95 -19.33 20.45
C ARG A 132 7.80 -18.15 20.93
N GLU A 133 8.92 -18.44 21.59
CA GLU A 133 9.80 -17.39 22.11
C GLU A 133 10.43 -16.56 20.98
N GLY A 134 10.93 -17.24 19.93
CA GLY A 134 11.52 -16.58 18.76
C GLY A 134 10.50 -15.74 18.00
N PHE A 135 9.31 -16.29 17.77
CA PHE A 135 8.22 -15.59 17.10
C PHE A 135 7.79 -14.34 17.89
N TYR A 136 7.52 -14.45 19.19
CA TYR A 136 7.09 -13.31 20.01
C TYR A 136 8.16 -12.22 20.15
N ARG A 137 9.45 -12.59 20.10
CA ARG A 137 10.55 -11.62 20.08
C ARG A 137 10.55 -10.78 18.80
N GLN A 138 10.20 -11.37 17.66
CA GLN A 138 10.22 -10.69 16.36
C GLN A 138 8.87 -10.04 15.99
N LEU A 139 7.80 -10.44 16.66
CA LEU A 139 6.44 -10.04 16.33
C LEU A 139 6.22 -8.51 16.22
N PRO A 140 6.75 -7.66 17.12
CA PRO A 140 6.60 -6.21 16.97
C PRO A 140 7.12 -5.69 15.63
N THR A 141 8.32 -6.11 15.23
CA THR A 141 8.93 -5.71 13.96
C THR A 141 8.17 -6.29 12.77
N MET A 142 7.69 -7.54 12.87
CA MET A 142 6.89 -8.18 11.83
C MET A 142 5.56 -7.46 11.59
N VAL A 143 4.87 -7.04 12.67
CA VAL A 143 3.62 -6.28 12.57
C VAL A 143 3.87 -4.96 11.84
N ILE A 144 4.85 -4.17 12.27
CA ILE A 144 5.16 -2.88 11.64
C ILE A 144 5.47 -3.06 10.14
N ALA A 145 6.41 -3.97 9.82
CA ALA A 145 6.82 -4.21 8.45
C ALA A 145 5.66 -4.69 7.56
N LYS A 146 4.75 -5.51 8.10
CA LYS A 146 3.59 -6.00 7.35
C LYS A 146 2.52 -4.92 7.18
N VAL A 147 2.30 -4.03 8.17
CA VAL A 147 1.39 -2.88 8.00
C VAL A 147 1.91 -1.95 6.90
N GLU A 148 3.22 -1.69 6.85
CA GLU A 148 3.85 -0.89 5.77
C GLU A 148 3.72 -1.57 4.39
N GLU A 149 3.87 -2.90 4.34
CA GLU A 149 3.63 -3.68 3.13
C GLU A 149 2.16 -3.56 2.66
N LEU A 150 1.20 -3.67 3.57
CA LEU A 150 -0.23 -3.51 3.28
C LEU A 150 -0.57 -2.10 2.79
N ALA A 151 0.07 -1.07 3.35
CA ALA A 151 -0.04 0.31 2.85
C ALA A 151 0.42 0.41 1.39
N ARG A 152 1.58 -0.18 1.07
CA ARG A 152 2.13 -0.22 -0.29
C ARG A 152 1.33 -1.07 -1.27
N PHE A 153 0.49 -1.99 -0.81
CA PHE A 153 -0.44 -2.72 -1.66
C PHE A 153 -1.81 -2.05 -1.81
N GLY A 154 -2.02 -0.90 -1.16
CA GLY A 154 -3.27 -0.15 -1.26
C GLY A 154 -4.41 -0.79 -0.47
N PHE A 155 -4.12 -1.44 0.66
CA PHE A 155 -5.16 -1.94 1.58
C PHE A 155 -5.60 -0.89 2.60
N LEU A 156 -4.73 0.06 2.95
CA LEU A 156 -4.99 1.02 4.02
C LEU A 156 -5.78 2.23 3.55
N VAL A 157 -6.70 2.67 4.40
CA VAL A 157 -7.46 3.91 4.29
C VAL A 157 -6.92 4.93 5.29
N SER A 158 -7.02 6.22 4.94
CA SER A 158 -6.63 7.36 5.78
C SER A 158 -7.49 7.50 7.03
#